data_AF-A0A1V0NE28-F1
#
_entry.id   AF-A0A1V0NE28-F1
#
_cell.length_a   1.000
_cell.length_b   1.000
_cell.length_c   1.000
_cell.angle_alpha   90.00
_cell.angle_beta   90.00
_cell.angle_gamma   90.00
#
_symmetry.space_group_name_H-M   'P 1'
#
loop_
_entity.id
_entity.type
_entity.pdbx_description
1 polymer ?
#
loop_
_entity_poly.entity_id
_entity_poly.type
_entity_poly.pdbx_seq_one_letter_code
_entity_poly.pdbx_strand_id
1 'polypeptide(L)'
;MEIKIKQLKKTVEVKASIKNLKKSYKFAKNMAEAEEKISEGNDELVLDYLDSIIEFVSDITKLSKKEKEELEELEMEELMEVVSYIVAKLQGASDSDIKKAKENGEVGLAQESE
;
A
#
# COMPACT_ATOMS: atom_id res chain seq x y z
N MET A 1 0.98 13.56 9.42
CA MET A 1 0.67 12.26 10.04
C MET A 1 1.91 11.39 9.94
N GLU A 2 2.22 10.63 10.98
CA GLU A 2 3.36 9.72 10.96
C GLU A 2 2.96 8.39 10.31
N ILE A 3 3.81 7.89 9.42
CA ILE A 3 3.73 6.53 8.88
C ILE A 3 4.98 5.78 9.33
N LYS A 4 4.76 4.68 10.07
CA LYS A 4 5.81 3.78 10.55
C LYS A 4 5.88 2.55 9.64
N ILE A 5 6.90 2.48 8.78
CA ILE A 5 7.19 1.31 7.97
C ILE A 5 8.12 0.41 8.79
N LYS A 6 7.56 -0.62 9.43
CA LYS A 6 8.29 -1.48 10.37
C LYS A 6 9.37 -2.30 9.66
N GLN A 7 9.07 -2.76 8.46
CA GLN A 7 9.91 -3.54 7.58
C GLN A 7 11.23 -2.80 7.27
N LEU A 8 11.13 -1.48 7.06
CA LEU A 8 12.29 -0.60 6.83
C LEU A 8 12.84 0.05 8.11
N LYS A 9 12.28 -0.28 9.28
CA LYS A 9 12.58 0.38 10.57
C LYS A 9 12.55 1.92 10.48
N LYS A 10 11.63 2.45 9.67
CA LYS A 10 11.59 3.87 9.30
C LYS A 10 10.26 4.52 9.71
N THR A 11 10.35 5.76 10.17
CA THR A 11 9.17 6.62 10.37
C THR A 11 9.30 7.84 9.47
N VAL A 12 8.23 8.15 8.74
CA VAL A 12 8.16 9.33 7.87
C VAL A 12 6.97 10.20 8.22
N GLU A 13 7.12 11.49 8.01
CA GLU A 13 5.99 12.42 8.09
C GLU A 13 5.34 12.55 6.71
N VAL A 14 4.07 12.16 6.63
CA VAL A 14 3.25 12.26 5.43
C VAL A 14 2.14 13.27 5.65
N LYS A 15 1.86 14.09 4.65
CA LYS A 15 0.71 15.01 4.69
C LYS A 15 -0.54 14.28 4.20
N ALA A 16 -1.63 14.37 4.96
CA ALA A 16 -2.97 13.99 4.52
C ALA A 16 -3.51 15.02 3.51
N SER A 17 -2.81 15.17 2.39
CA SER A 17 -3.14 16.11 1.34
C SER A 17 -4.11 15.46 0.34
N ILE A 18 -4.93 16.27 -0.32
CA ILE A 18 -5.76 15.82 -1.44
C ILE A 18 -4.93 15.10 -2.52
N LYS A 19 -3.67 15.50 -2.72
CA LYS A 19 -2.74 14.81 -3.63
C LYS A 19 -2.51 13.35 -3.20
N ASN A 20 -2.23 13.11 -1.92
CA ASN A 20 -1.94 11.77 -1.41
C ASN A 20 -3.20 10.91 -1.32
N LEU A 21 -4.34 11.50 -0.98
CA LEU A 21 -5.63 10.82 -1.05
C LEU A 21 -5.94 10.37 -2.48
N LYS A 22 -5.79 11.25 -3.48
CA LYS A 22 -5.98 10.88 -4.89
C LYS A 22 -5.07 9.73 -5.33
N LYS A 23 -3.80 9.73 -4.88
CA LYS A 23 -2.88 8.62 -5.15
C LYS A 23 -3.38 7.30 -4.57
N SER A 24 -3.85 7.31 -3.33
CA SER A 24 -4.41 6.12 -2.68
C SER A 24 -5.65 5.57 -3.41
N TYR A 25 -6.60 6.42 -3.79
CA TYR A 25 -7.77 5.96 -4.58
C TYR A 25 -7.38 5.47 -5.97
N LYS A 26 -6.44 6.12 -6.64
CA LYS A 26 -5.94 5.67 -7.95
C LYS A 26 -5.26 4.31 -7.83
N PHE A 27 -4.46 4.12 -6.80
CA PHE A 27 -3.80 2.84 -6.52
C PHE A 27 -4.81 1.72 -6.29
N ALA A 28 -5.80 1.92 -5.41
CA ALA A 28 -6.85 0.92 -5.16
C ALA A 28 -7.62 0.56 -6.43
N LYS A 29 -7.98 1.57 -7.24
CA LYS A 29 -8.62 1.34 -8.54
C LYS A 29 -7.73 0.52 -9.49
N ASN A 30 -6.46 0.89 -9.62
CA ASN A 30 -5.52 0.19 -10.48
C ASN A 30 -5.30 -1.26 -10.02
N MET A 31 -5.27 -1.52 -8.71
CA MET A 31 -5.18 -2.88 -8.19
C MET A 31 -6.39 -3.71 -8.60
N ALA A 32 -7.61 -3.21 -8.40
CA ALA A 32 -8.82 -3.92 -8.79
C ALA A 32 -8.85 -4.23 -10.30
N GLU A 33 -8.46 -3.27 -11.14
CA GLU A 33 -8.37 -3.47 -12.60
C GLU A 33 -7.25 -4.44 -12.99
N ALA A 34 -6.15 -4.49 -12.23
CA ALA A 34 -5.03 -5.39 -12.48
C ALA A 34 -5.38 -6.83 -12.07
N GLU A 35 -6.03 -7.03 -10.92
CA GLU A 35 -6.49 -8.36 -10.47
C GLU A 35 -7.42 -9.02 -11.50
N GLU A 36 -8.32 -8.25 -12.10
CA GLU A 36 -9.21 -8.74 -13.16
C GLU A 36 -8.43 -9.23 -14.39
N LYS A 37 -7.36 -8.54 -14.78
CA LYS A 37 -6.59 -8.83 -16.00
C LYS A 37 -5.45 -9.82 -15.80
N ILE A 38 -4.84 -9.86 -14.61
CA ILE A 38 -3.79 -10.82 -14.26
C ILE A 38 -4.33 -12.26 -14.31
N SER A 39 -5.63 -12.45 -14.05
CA SER A 39 -6.31 -13.73 -14.23
C SER A 39 -6.18 -14.32 -15.66
N GLU A 40 -5.79 -13.52 -16.66
CA GLU A 40 -5.58 -13.97 -18.04
C GLU A 40 -4.16 -14.50 -18.32
N GLY A 41 -3.26 -14.49 -17.33
CA GLY A 41 -1.93 -15.10 -17.43
C GLY A 41 -0.89 -14.28 -18.22
N ASN A 42 -0.99 -12.94 -18.16
CA ASN A 42 -0.03 -12.03 -18.78
C ASN A 42 1.06 -11.59 -17.79
N ASP A 43 2.27 -12.12 -17.96
CA ASP A 43 3.42 -11.82 -17.09
C ASP A 43 3.80 -10.33 -17.07
N GLU A 44 3.60 -9.57 -18.16
CA GLU A 44 3.88 -8.13 -18.18
C GLU A 44 2.95 -7.37 -17.24
N LEU A 45 1.68 -7.78 -17.17
CA LEU A 45 0.71 -7.17 -16.25
C LEU A 45 1.03 -7.47 -14.79
N VAL A 46 1.62 -8.64 -14.51
CA VAL A 46 2.08 -8.99 -13.16
C VAL A 46 3.26 -8.11 -12.76
N LEU A 47 4.23 -7.90 -13.66
CA LEU A 47 5.38 -7.03 -13.39
C LEU A 47 4.94 -5.57 -13.16
N ASP A 48 4.11 -5.02 -14.04
CA ASP A 48 3.56 -3.67 -13.91
C ASP A 48 2.79 -3.51 -12.59
N TYR A 49 2.06 -4.55 -12.18
CA TYR A 49 1.35 -4.57 -10.91
C TYR A 49 2.31 -4.49 -9.72
N LEU A 50 3.33 -5.34 -9.67
CA LEU A 50 4.34 -5.33 -8.60
C LEU A 50 5.05 -3.97 -8.51
N ASP A 51 5.46 -3.42 -9.66
CA ASP A 51 6.11 -2.11 -9.73
C ASP A 51 5.18 -1.01 -9.19
N SER A 52 3.88 -1.06 -9.52
CA SER A 52 2.91 -0.07 -9.07
C SER A 52 2.76 -0.01 -7.54
N ILE A 53 2.94 -1.15 -6.86
CA ILE A 53 2.87 -1.24 -5.39
C ILE A 53 4.07 -0.52 -4.76
N ILE A 54 5.27 -0.85 -5.23
CA ILE A 54 6.51 -0.24 -4.75
C ILE A 54 6.49 1.27 -5.06
N GLU A 55 6.05 1.65 -6.26
CA GLU A 55 5.90 3.05 -6.65
C GLU A 55 4.94 3.79 -5.73
N PHE A 56 3.76 3.24 -5.43
CA PHE A 56 2.81 3.87 -4.53
C PHE A 56 3.41 4.15 -3.14
N VAL A 57 4.06 3.14 -2.53
CA VAL A 57 4.69 3.29 -1.21
C VAL A 57 5.78 4.36 -1.27
N SER A 58 6.66 4.27 -2.26
CA SER A 58 7.76 5.22 -2.46
C SER A 58 7.27 6.64 -2.69
N ASP A 59 6.21 6.82 -3.47
CA ASP A 59 5.64 8.12 -3.82
C ASP A 59 4.97 8.84 -2.65
N ILE A 60 4.36 8.07 -1.74
CA ILE A 60 3.69 8.61 -0.56
C ILE A 60 4.71 8.94 0.54
N THR A 61 5.66 8.04 0.75
CA THR A 61 6.62 8.11 1.85
C THR A 61 7.94 8.76 1.48
N LYS A 62 8.13 9.09 0.19
CA LYS A 62 9.32 9.72 -0.39
C LYS A 62 10.60 8.97 -0.04
N LEU A 63 10.59 7.66 -0.28
CA LEU A 63 11.75 6.81 -0.02
C LEU A 63 12.92 7.20 -0.91
N SER A 64 14.12 7.04 -0.38
CA SER A 64 15.35 7.07 -1.17
C SER A 64 15.43 5.85 -2.08
N LYS A 65 16.33 5.89 -3.06
CA LYS A 65 16.56 4.75 -3.96
C LYS A 65 16.88 3.46 -3.18
N LYS A 66 17.75 3.56 -2.17
CA LYS A 66 18.13 2.43 -1.32
C LYS A 66 16.93 1.83 -0.58
N GLU A 67 16.06 2.68 -0.05
CA GLU A 67 14.87 2.24 0.68
C GLU A 67 13.80 1.65 -0.25
N LYS A 68 13.78 2.07 -1.53
CA LYS A 68 12.96 1.43 -2.56
C LYS A 68 13.48 0.02 -2.85
N GLU A 69 14.80 -0.15 -3.00
CA GLU A 69 15.43 -1.48 -3.17
C GLU A 69 15.13 -2.39 -1.97
N GLU A 70 15.17 -1.87 -0.74
CA GLU A 70 14.79 -2.64 0.47
C GLU A 70 13.29 -3.03 0.49
N LEU A 71 12.39 -2.31 -0.19
CA LEU A 71 11.00 -2.73 -0.35
C LEU A 71 10.85 -3.87 -1.37
N GLU A 72 11.67 -3.89 -2.41
CA GLU A 72 11.64 -4.90 -3.47
C GLU A 72 12.14 -6.27 -2.97
N GLU A 73 12.89 -6.29 -1.85
CA GLU A 73 13.31 -7.52 -1.17
C GLU A 73 12.24 -8.10 -0.23
N LEU A 74 11.14 -7.39 0.01
CA LEU A 74 10.07 -7.86 0.90
C LEU A 74 9.20 -8.94 0.25
N GLU A 75 8.64 -9.81 1.09
CA GLU A 75 7.58 -10.70 0.62
C GLU A 75 6.32 -9.89 0.27
N MET A 76 5.52 -10.40 -0.66
CA MET A 76 4.28 -9.75 -1.10
C MET A 76 3.34 -9.43 0.07
N GLU A 77 3.22 -10.36 1.03
CA GLU A 77 2.41 -10.15 2.24
C GLU A 77 2.91 -8.94 3.05
N GLU A 78 4.22 -8.86 3.30
CA GLU A 78 4.83 -7.75 4.03
C GLU A 78 4.64 -6.41 3.31
N LEU A 79 4.77 -6.39 1.99
CA LEU A 79 4.56 -5.20 1.18
C LEU A 79 3.09 -4.74 1.24
N MET A 80 2.15 -5.68 1.14
CA MET A 80 0.73 -5.37 1.24
C MET A 80 0.32 -4.88 2.63
N GLU A 81 0.98 -5.34 3.69
CA GLU A 81 0.79 -4.76 5.03
C GLU A 81 1.19 -3.29 5.08
N VAL A 82 2.31 -2.92 4.45
CA VAL A 82 2.77 -1.52 4.38
C VAL A 82 1.75 -0.66 3.63
N VAL A 83 1.27 -1.15 2.48
CA VAL A 83 0.28 -0.48 1.65
C VAL A 83 -1.02 -0.26 2.43
N SER A 84 -1.57 -1.32 3.03
CA SER A 84 -2.82 -1.27 3.80
C SER A 84 -2.72 -0.27 4.95
N TYR A 85 -1.60 -0.29 5.69
CA TYR A 85 -1.33 0.68 6.74
C TYR A 85 -1.29 2.13 6.20
N ILE A 86 -0.61 2.38 5.09
CA ILE A 86 -0.55 3.71 4.47
C ILE A 86 -1.95 4.20 4.08
N VAL A 87 -2.74 3.34 3.41
CA VAL A 87 -4.10 3.68 2.96
C VAL A 87 -5.00 4.01 4.15
N ALA A 88 -5.03 3.16 5.17
CA ALA A 88 -5.84 3.39 6.36
C ALA A 88 -5.46 4.70 7.08
N LYS A 89 -4.15 4.98 7.22
CA LYS A 89 -3.68 6.24 7.80
C LYS A 89 -4.11 7.45 6.94
N LEU A 90 -4.04 7.35 5.61
CA LEU A 90 -4.47 8.42 4.71
C LEU A 90 -5.98 8.69 4.80
N GLN A 91 -6.77 7.66 5.05
CA GLN A 91 -8.22 7.74 5.32
C GLN A 91 -8.55 8.26 6.73
N GLY A 92 -7.53 8.49 7.57
CA GLY A 92 -7.68 9.07 8.91
C GLY A 92 -7.76 8.06 10.04
N ALA A 93 -7.55 6.76 9.78
CA ALA A 93 -7.52 5.74 10.81
C ALA A 93 -6.36 5.98 11.79
N SER A 94 -6.60 5.71 13.08
CA SER A 94 -5.55 5.72 14.08
C SER A 94 -4.74 4.42 14.05
N ASP A 95 -3.53 4.43 14.63
CA ASP A 95 -2.74 3.19 14.75
C ASP A 95 -3.47 2.13 15.59
N SER A 96 -4.31 2.56 16.54
CA SER A 96 -5.12 1.64 17.35
C SER A 96 -6.24 0.99 16.55
N ASP A 97 -6.89 1.73 15.65
CA ASP A 97 -7.98 1.19 14.83
C ASP A 97 -7.44 0.19 13.82
N ILE A 98 -6.30 0.52 13.19
CA ILE A 98 -5.63 -0.38 12.23
C ILE A 98 -5.19 -1.67 12.93
N LYS A 99 -4.65 -1.57 14.16
CA LYS A 99 -4.25 -2.76 14.93
C LYS A 99 -5.45 -3.66 15.24
N LYS A 100 -6.58 -3.07 15.65
CA LYS A 100 -7.81 -3.83 15.92
C LYS A 100 -8.36 -4.50 14.66
N ALA A 101 -8.40 -3.79 13.53
CA ALA A 101 -8.80 -4.37 12.25
C ALA A 101 -7.90 -5.56 11.87
N LYS A 102 -6.59 -5.49 12.14
CA LYS A 102 -5.66 -6.61 11.94
C LYS A 102 -5.92 -7.80 12.84
N GLU A 103 -6.23 -7.55 14.11
CA GLU A 103 -6.59 -8.61 15.06
C GLU A 103 -7.94 -9.27 14.72
N ASN A 104 -8.85 -8.53 14.09
CA ASN A 104 -10.17 -9.01 13.67
C ASN A 104 -10.18 -9.67 12.27
N GLY A 105 -9.08 -9.62 11.53
CA GLY A 105 -9.00 -10.16 10.16
C GLY A 105 -9.67 -9.27 9.09
N GLU A 106 -9.94 -8.01 9.39
CA GLU A 106 -10.66 -7.06 8.52
C GLU A 106 -9.71 -6.23 7.62
N VAL A 107 -8.41 -6.54 7.58
CA VAL A 107 -7.44 -5.81 6.75
C VAL A 107 -7.31 -6.46 5.38
N GLY A 108 -8.01 -5.87 4.42
CA GLY A 108 -7.85 -6.09 2.99
C GLY A 108 -8.26 -4.82 2.23
N LEU A 109 -7.70 -4.59 1.04
CA LEU A 109 -8.14 -3.48 0.17
C LEU A 109 -9.54 -3.72 -0.43
N ALA A 110 -10.17 -4.85 -0.14
CA ALA A 110 -11.54 -5.15 -0.48
C ALA A 110 -12.41 -5.02 0.78
N GLN A 111 -13.20 -3.94 0.86
CA GLN A 111 -14.47 -4.05 1.57
C GLN A 111 -15.43 -4.84 0.68
N GLU A 112 -16.06 -5.83 1.31
CA GLU A 112 -17.08 -6.71 0.78
C GLU A 112 -18.06 -5.96 -0.14
N SER A 113 -18.25 -6.49 -1.34
CA SER A 113 -19.45 -6.19 -2.11
C SER A 113 -20.58 -7.01 -1.49
N GLU A 114 -21.59 -6.34 -0.92
CA GLU A 114 -22.88 -6.93 -0.55
C GLU A 114 -23.52 -7.71 -1.70
#